data_AF-A0A914GMZ8-F1
#
_entry.id   AF-A0A914GMZ8-F1
#
_cell.length_a   1.000
_cell.length_b   1.000
_cell.length_c   1.000
_cell.angle_alpha   90.00
_cell.angle_beta   90.00
_cell.angle_gamma   90.00
#
_symmetry.space_group_name_H-M   'P 1'
#
loop_
_entity.id
_entity.type
_entity.pdbx_description
1 polymer ?
#
loop_
_entity_poly.entity_id
_entity_poly.type
_entity_poly.pdbx_seq_one_letter_code
_entity_poly.pdbx_strand_id
1 'polypeptide(L)'
;MVESFRALTDVRSNLRHDMNLLHFIIQILDSKLPEVLKISKEIGTVFEAAKFSRTEMETEIRAIQESLKEIGNELTAQNCKATTSVSDPGVVDPKPTVVSSKSDSKIAKCKGDRFVEVVETFLAQSQKQMHEIEKLIGEMSKKFSSCVTYFGEDSIKASPDVFFGHFCKLLTQFNECQTFLWELREEEERQKRQTIAKSFFAKKIRRSPRSGLNGNGSGAASGNPRDPRNRDFEKLIDAIQSGDIFSEDLTRLRTSFRIPKRKSIRRS
;
A
#
# COMPACT_ATOMS: atom_id res chain seq x y z
N MET A 1 14.89 14.99 -12.64
CA MET A 1 15.55 14.09 -11.65
C MET A 1 14.77 12.81 -11.45
N VAL A 2 13.43 12.88 -11.39
CA VAL A 2 12.58 11.72 -11.07
C VAL A 2 12.60 10.63 -12.16
N GLU A 3 12.87 10.99 -13.42
CA GLU A 3 13.11 10.02 -14.51
C GLU A 3 14.31 9.11 -14.28
N SER A 4 15.33 9.56 -13.53
CA SER A 4 16.53 8.75 -13.26
C SER A 4 16.23 7.52 -12.41
N PHE A 5 15.14 7.53 -11.64
CA PHE A 5 14.69 6.36 -10.89
C PHE A 5 14.32 5.19 -11.79
N ARG A 6 13.75 5.47 -12.97
CA ARG A 6 13.40 4.44 -13.95
C ARG A 6 14.65 3.76 -14.53
N ALA A 7 15.75 4.50 -14.67
CA ALA A 7 17.00 3.95 -15.19
C ALA A 7 17.63 2.91 -14.24
N LEU A 8 17.25 2.87 -12.96
CA LEU A 8 17.76 1.87 -12.00
C LEU A 8 17.34 0.44 -12.36
N THR A 9 16.21 0.26 -13.04
CA THR A 9 15.79 -1.07 -13.50
C THR A 9 16.42 -1.48 -14.83
N ASP A 10 16.94 -0.51 -15.60
CA ASP A 10 17.49 -0.74 -16.93
C ASP A 10 18.94 -1.28 -16.87
N VAL A 11 19.70 -0.92 -15.83
CA VAL A 11 21.07 -1.38 -15.62
C VAL A 11 21.07 -2.78 -15.00
N ARG A 12 21.46 -3.79 -15.78
CA ARG A 12 21.49 -5.21 -15.36
C ARG A 12 22.87 -5.65 -14.87
N SER A 13 22.89 -6.65 -13.98
CA SER A 13 24.15 -7.31 -13.58
C SER A 13 24.70 -8.18 -14.70
N ASN A 14 26.01 -8.15 -14.87
CA ASN A 14 26.72 -9.08 -15.77
C ASN A 14 26.85 -10.49 -15.17
N LEU A 15 26.76 -10.65 -13.84
CA LEU A 15 26.91 -11.94 -13.17
C LEU A 15 25.57 -12.66 -12.99
N ARG A 16 24.49 -11.90 -12.77
CA ARG A 16 23.14 -12.39 -12.47
C ARG A 16 22.12 -11.61 -13.28
N HIS A 17 21.78 -12.09 -14.48
CA HIS A 17 20.92 -11.39 -15.43
C HIS A 17 19.48 -11.16 -14.92
N ASP A 18 19.09 -11.92 -13.90
CA ASP A 18 17.86 -11.78 -13.10
C ASP A 18 17.88 -10.55 -12.18
N MET A 19 19.04 -9.93 -11.95
CA MET A 19 19.22 -8.77 -11.08
C MET A 19 19.58 -7.50 -11.85
N ASN A 20 19.03 -6.38 -11.39
CA ASN A 20 19.33 -5.03 -11.86
C ASN A 20 19.90 -4.17 -10.73
N LEU A 21 20.31 -2.94 -11.04
CA LEU A 21 20.91 -2.00 -10.10
C LEU A 21 20.02 -1.74 -8.88
N LEU A 22 18.69 -1.66 -9.07
CA LEU A 22 17.74 -1.49 -7.97
C LEU A 22 17.83 -2.64 -6.95
N HIS A 23 17.98 -3.89 -7.40
CA HIS A 23 18.17 -5.03 -6.48
C HIS A 23 19.43 -4.87 -5.62
N PHE A 24 20.55 -4.47 -6.22
CA PHE A 24 21.80 -4.25 -5.46
C PHE A 24 21.67 -3.11 -4.47
N ILE A 25 21.02 -2.01 -4.86
CA ILE A 25 20.74 -0.89 -3.96
C ILE A 25 19.93 -1.37 -2.76
N ILE A 26 18.86 -2.13 -2.98
CA ILE A 26 18.02 -2.66 -1.90
C ILE A 26 18.80 -3.62 -0.98
N GLN A 27 19.68 -4.47 -1.52
CA GLN A 27 20.56 -5.31 -0.69
C GLN A 27 21.53 -4.49 0.18
N ILE A 28 22.06 -3.38 -0.36
CA ILE A 28 22.92 -2.47 0.41
C ILE A 28 22.09 -1.75 1.48
N LEU A 29 20.86 -1.34 1.17
CA LEU A 29 19.95 -0.74 2.14
C LEU A 29 19.59 -1.73 3.26
N ASP A 30 19.30 -2.99 2.94
CA ASP A 30 18.99 -4.04 3.91
C ASP A 30 20.17 -4.28 4.89
N SER A 31 21.41 -4.20 4.40
CA SER A 31 22.60 -4.41 5.23
C SER A 31 23.05 -3.17 6.01
N LYS A 32 22.89 -1.96 5.46
CA LYS A 32 23.47 -0.73 6.05
C LYS A 32 22.43 0.22 6.64
N LEU A 33 21.23 0.27 6.08
CA LEU A 33 20.19 1.26 6.39
C LEU A 33 18.78 0.62 6.34
N PRO A 34 18.47 -0.36 7.21
CA PRO A 34 17.21 -1.10 7.15
C PRO A 34 15.98 -0.23 7.40
N GLU A 35 16.14 0.92 8.07
CA GLU A 35 15.05 1.89 8.27
C GLU A 35 14.51 2.44 6.94
N VAL A 36 15.37 2.59 5.93
CA VAL A 36 14.99 3.11 4.60
C VAL A 36 14.07 2.13 3.87
N LEU A 37 14.08 0.84 4.22
CA LEU A 37 13.15 -0.15 3.63
C LEU A 37 11.68 0.15 3.96
N LYS A 38 11.41 0.96 4.98
CA LYS A 38 10.05 1.40 5.35
C LYS A 38 9.52 2.53 4.48
N ILE A 39 10.34 3.11 3.59
CA ILE A 39 9.96 4.23 2.72
C ILE A 39 8.69 3.92 1.91
N SER A 40 8.53 2.68 1.43
CA SER A 40 7.33 2.31 0.68
C SER A 40 6.03 2.43 1.49
N LYS A 41 6.09 2.33 2.83
CA LYS A 41 4.94 2.55 3.70
C LYS A 41 4.75 4.03 4.01
N GLU A 42 5.83 4.76 4.26
CA GLU A 42 5.80 6.18 4.63
C GLU A 42 5.25 7.06 3.51
N ILE A 43 5.60 6.77 2.26
CA ILE A 43 5.12 7.53 1.09
C ILE A 43 4.02 6.79 0.31
N GLY A 44 3.33 5.84 0.95
CA GLY A 44 2.25 5.08 0.30
C GLY A 44 1.07 5.95 -0.17
N THR A 45 0.85 7.12 0.42
CA THR A 45 -0.20 8.07 -0.01
C THR A 45 0.03 8.62 -1.41
N VAL A 46 1.23 8.44 -1.98
CA VAL A 46 1.57 8.86 -3.33
C VAL A 46 0.71 8.16 -4.39
N PHE A 47 0.26 6.92 -4.11
CA PHE A 47 -0.64 6.18 -5.00
C PHE A 47 -2.01 6.85 -5.15
N GLU A 48 -2.53 7.47 -4.09
CA GLU A 48 -3.76 8.25 -4.16
C GLU A 48 -3.51 9.63 -4.78
N ALA A 49 -2.39 10.27 -4.43
CA ALA A 49 -2.01 11.55 -5.00
C ALA A 49 -1.79 11.49 -6.53
N ALA A 50 -1.35 10.35 -7.07
CA ALA A 50 -1.17 10.14 -8.51
C ALA A 50 -2.50 10.00 -9.28
N LYS A 51 -3.62 9.74 -8.60
CA LYS A 51 -4.95 9.71 -9.24
C LYS A 51 -5.59 11.10 -9.31
N PHE A 52 -4.99 12.07 -8.66
CA PHE A 52 -5.53 13.41 -8.55
C PHE A 52 -5.39 14.19 -9.86
N SER A 53 -6.53 14.58 -10.44
CA SER A 53 -6.58 15.43 -11.64
C SER A 53 -6.82 16.89 -11.28
N ARG A 54 -5.86 17.75 -11.62
CA ARG A 54 -6.00 19.20 -11.41
C ARG A 54 -7.15 19.77 -12.24
N THR A 55 -7.29 19.33 -13.48
CA THR A 55 -8.32 19.84 -14.39
C THR A 55 -9.71 19.48 -13.89
N GLU A 56 -9.91 18.25 -13.43
CA GLU A 56 -11.19 17.79 -12.88
C GLU A 56 -11.58 18.59 -11.64
N MET A 57 -10.66 18.74 -10.67
CA MET A 57 -10.88 19.57 -9.48
C MET A 57 -11.25 21.00 -9.86
N GLU A 58 -10.51 21.64 -10.77
CA GLU A 58 -10.80 23.01 -11.20
C GLU A 58 -12.19 23.12 -11.85
N THR A 59 -12.62 22.12 -12.61
CA THR A 59 -13.96 22.09 -13.21
C THR A 59 -15.06 21.88 -12.18
N GLU A 60 -14.88 20.97 -11.22
CA GLU A 60 -15.86 20.70 -10.17
C GLU A 60 -16.06 21.92 -9.26
N ILE A 61 -14.98 22.59 -8.87
CA ILE A 61 -15.06 23.79 -8.03
C ILE A 61 -15.79 24.92 -8.75
N ARG A 62 -15.50 25.13 -10.04
CA ARG A 62 -16.22 26.14 -10.84
C ARG A 62 -17.71 25.83 -10.92
N ALA A 63 -18.08 24.57 -11.14
CA ALA A 63 -19.49 24.16 -11.19
C ALA A 63 -20.21 24.43 -9.86
N ILE A 64 -19.56 24.17 -8.71
CA ILE A 64 -20.15 24.47 -7.40
C ILE A 64 -20.25 25.99 -7.20
N GLN A 65 -19.24 26.78 -7.59
CA GLN A 65 -19.30 28.24 -7.50
C GLN A 65 -20.43 28.83 -8.35
N GLU A 66 -20.62 28.32 -9.57
CA GLU A 66 -21.69 28.74 -10.48
C GLU A 66 -23.07 28.39 -9.90
N SER A 67 -23.27 27.16 -9.42
CA SER A 67 -24.55 26.75 -8.81
C SER A 67 -24.89 27.54 -7.54
N LEU A 68 -23.90 27.83 -6.67
CA LEU A 68 -24.13 28.69 -5.50
C LEU A 68 -24.49 30.13 -5.89
N LYS A 69 -23.90 30.64 -6.97
CA LYS A 69 -24.24 31.96 -7.50
C LYS A 69 -25.66 32.01 -8.06
N GLU A 70 -26.09 30.96 -8.76
CA GLU A 70 -27.47 30.84 -9.26
C GLU A 70 -28.48 30.84 -8.11
N ILE A 71 -28.23 30.07 -7.06
CA ILE A 71 -29.08 30.03 -5.85
C ILE A 71 -29.12 31.41 -5.17
N GLY A 72 -27.98 32.11 -5.10
CA GLY A 72 -27.91 33.48 -4.60
C GLY A 72 -28.76 34.46 -5.41
N ASN A 73 -28.70 34.37 -6.74
CA ASN A 73 -29.53 35.19 -7.62
C ASN A 73 -31.02 34.91 -7.41
N GLU A 74 -31.42 33.65 -7.31
CA GLU A 74 -32.82 33.27 -7.05
C GLU A 74 -33.30 33.78 -5.68
N LEU A 75 -32.46 33.69 -4.64
CA LEU A 75 -32.78 34.26 -3.32
C LEU A 75 -33.03 35.77 -3.40
N THR A 76 -32.18 36.51 -4.12
CA THR A 76 -32.40 37.96 -4.31
C THR A 76 -33.68 38.26 -5.10
N ALA A 77 -33.99 37.48 -6.12
CA ALA A 77 -35.21 37.64 -6.91
C ALA A 77 -36.48 37.38 -6.06
N GLN A 78 -36.46 36.39 -5.17
CA GLN A 78 -37.58 36.12 -4.26
C GLN A 78 -37.74 37.16 -3.16
N ASN A 79 -36.63 37.71 -2.64
CA ASN A 79 -36.67 38.83 -1.70
C ASN A 79 -37.27 40.09 -2.32
N CYS A 80 -36.94 40.42 -3.58
CA CYS A 80 -37.54 41.56 -4.30
C CYS A 80 -39.04 41.38 -4.57
N LYS A 81 -39.54 40.14 -4.68
CA LYS A 81 -40.97 39.84 -4.84
C LYS A 81 -41.75 39.96 -3.52
N ALA A 82 -41.08 39.81 -2.37
CA ALA A 82 -41.70 39.89 -1.06
C ALA A 82 -41.97 41.34 -0.58
N THR A 83 -41.21 42.32 -1.09
CA THR A 83 -41.29 43.73 -0.68
C THR A 83 -42.40 44.54 -1.37
N THR A 84 -43.07 44.01 -2.39
CA THR A 84 -44.05 44.74 -3.22
C THR A 84 -45.50 44.64 -2.73
N SER A 85 -45.76 44.10 -1.53
CA SER A 85 -47.14 43.86 -1.04
C SER A 85 -47.56 44.67 0.21
N VAL A 86 -46.86 45.76 0.56
CA VAL A 86 -47.30 46.66 1.65
C VAL A 86 -47.14 48.12 1.21
N SER A 87 -48.14 48.64 0.50
CA SER A 87 -48.39 50.08 0.34
C SER A 87 -49.87 50.27 -0.08
N ASP A 88 -50.73 50.60 0.89
CA ASP A 88 -52.01 51.30 0.68
C ASP A 88 -52.05 52.39 1.77
N PRO A 89 -52.40 53.65 1.45
CA PRO A 89 -53.82 54.01 1.34
C PRO A 89 -54.17 55.01 0.20
N GLY A 90 -55.19 54.68 -0.60
CA GLY A 90 -56.33 55.58 -0.83
C GLY A 90 -56.44 56.42 -2.12
N VAL A 91 -57.50 56.10 -2.89
CA VAL A 91 -58.48 56.98 -3.58
C VAL A 91 -58.39 57.26 -5.12
N VAL A 92 -59.14 56.43 -5.88
CA VAL A 92 -60.21 56.66 -6.93
C VAL A 92 -59.94 57.34 -8.32
N ASP A 93 -59.87 56.49 -9.38
CA ASP A 93 -60.46 56.47 -10.78
C ASP A 93 -60.22 57.55 -11.90
N PRO A 94 -60.53 57.29 -13.23
CA PRO A 94 -60.38 56.08 -14.09
C PRO A 94 -59.94 56.27 -15.60
N LYS A 95 -59.38 55.18 -16.21
CA LYS A 95 -59.39 54.68 -17.64
C LYS A 95 -58.80 55.48 -18.85
N PRO A 96 -58.64 54.88 -20.07
CA PRO A 96 -58.18 53.54 -20.54
C PRO A 96 -56.88 53.67 -21.43
N THR A 97 -56.07 52.67 -21.79
CA THR A 97 -56.28 51.56 -22.76
C THR A 97 -54.88 51.01 -23.10
N VAL A 98 -54.82 49.74 -23.55
CA VAL A 98 -53.86 49.11 -24.49
C VAL A 98 -53.31 47.76 -23.99
N VAL A 99 -53.80 46.76 -24.71
CA VAL A 99 -53.40 45.36 -24.88
C VAL A 99 -51.88 45.13 -24.86
N SER A 100 -51.39 44.16 -24.08
CA SER A 100 -50.71 42.98 -24.65
C SER A 100 -50.38 41.91 -23.60
N SER A 101 -50.82 40.70 -23.93
CA SER A 101 -50.42 39.38 -23.46
C SER A 101 -48.94 39.19 -23.14
N LYS A 102 -48.63 38.55 -21.99
CA LYS A 102 -47.79 37.34 -21.90
C LYS A 102 -47.74 36.74 -20.48
N SER A 103 -48.17 35.48 -20.42
CA SER A 103 -47.81 34.43 -19.44
C SER A 103 -47.83 34.78 -17.95
N ASP A 104 -49.02 34.59 -17.37
CA ASP A 104 -49.21 34.34 -15.95
C ASP A 104 -48.36 33.16 -15.46
N SER A 105 -47.39 33.44 -14.61
CA SER A 105 -46.95 32.53 -13.55
C SER A 105 -46.93 33.30 -12.23
N LYS A 106 -48.12 33.78 -11.84
CA LYS A 106 -48.40 34.16 -10.45
C LYS A 106 -48.30 32.89 -9.59
N ILE A 107 -47.11 32.62 -9.08
CA ILE A 107 -46.94 31.68 -7.96
C ILE A 107 -47.65 32.32 -6.77
N ALA A 108 -48.85 31.85 -6.49
CA ALA A 108 -49.59 32.20 -5.28
C ALA A 108 -48.64 31.98 -4.10
N LYS A 109 -48.47 32.99 -3.24
CA LYS A 109 -47.70 32.86 -2.00
C LYS A 109 -48.37 31.79 -1.14
N CYS A 110 -47.89 30.55 -1.26
CA CYS A 110 -48.40 29.41 -0.52
C CYS A 110 -48.19 29.67 0.98
N LYS A 111 -49.27 29.62 1.77
CA LYS A 111 -49.18 29.69 3.23
C LYS A 111 -48.26 28.54 3.69
N GLY A 112 -47.04 28.86 4.13
CA GLY A 112 -46.01 27.89 4.51
C GLY A 112 -44.71 27.96 3.72
N ASP A 113 -44.56 28.88 2.77
CA ASP A 113 -43.28 29.10 2.07
C ASP A 113 -42.18 29.57 3.03
N ARG A 114 -41.12 28.76 3.16
CA ARG A 114 -39.91 29.02 3.95
C ARG A 114 -38.65 29.08 3.08
N PHE A 115 -38.80 29.29 1.78
CA PHE A 115 -37.67 29.29 0.84
C PHE A 115 -36.58 30.25 1.28
N VAL A 116 -36.91 31.51 1.55
CA VAL A 116 -35.93 32.55 1.92
C VAL A 116 -35.15 32.14 3.16
N GLU A 117 -35.83 31.73 4.24
CA GLU A 117 -35.20 31.33 5.51
C GLU A 117 -34.23 30.14 5.33
N VAL A 118 -34.68 29.11 4.60
CA VAL A 118 -33.89 27.89 4.39
C VAL A 118 -32.70 28.16 3.46
N VAL A 119 -32.93 28.87 2.35
CA VAL A 119 -31.91 29.13 1.33
C VAL A 119 -30.87 30.13 1.82
N GLU A 120 -31.26 31.13 2.62
CA GLU A 120 -30.31 32.05 3.25
C GLU A 120 -29.37 31.32 4.21
N THR A 121 -29.92 30.43 5.05
CA THR A 121 -29.12 29.59 5.95
C THR A 121 -28.20 28.64 5.17
N PHE A 122 -28.73 28.00 4.13
CA PHE A 122 -27.98 27.09 3.26
C PHE A 122 -26.83 27.81 2.54
N LEU A 123 -27.07 28.99 1.96
CA LEU A 123 -26.05 29.77 1.27
C LEU A 123 -24.95 30.21 2.22
N ALA A 124 -25.29 30.69 3.42
CA ALA A 124 -24.30 31.07 4.42
C ALA A 124 -23.38 29.89 4.80
N GLN A 125 -23.96 28.69 5.00
CA GLN A 125 -23.18 27.47 5.29
C GLN A 125 -22.33 27.03 4.10
N SER A 126 -22.91 27.01 2.89
CA SER A 126 -22.25 26.55 1.67
C SER A 126 -21.11 27.47 1.26
N GLN A 127 -21.28 28.79 1.40
CA GLN A 127 -20.22 29.77 1.16
C GLN A 127 -19.06 29.62 2.12
N LYS A 128 -19.34 29.33 3.41
CA LYS A 128 -18.29 29.05 4.39
C LYS A 128 -17.49 27.80 4.00
N GLN A 129 -18.18 26.72 3.62
CA GLN A 129 -17.53 25.48 3.16
C GLN A 129 -16.73 25.70 1.87
N MET A 130 -17.27 26.46 0.92
CA MET A 130 -16.59 26.80 -0.33
C MET A 130 -15.28 27.54 -0.05
N HIS A 131 -15.31 28.54 0.84
CA HIS A 131 -14.12 29.29 1.23
C HIS A 131 -13.05 28.40 1.89
N GLU A 132 -13.47 27.42 2.70
CA GLU A 132 -12.57 26.45 3.31
C GLU A 132 -11.91 25.55 2.24
N ILE A 133 -12.67 25.09 1.24
CA ILE A 133 -12.15 24.30 0.13
C ILE A 133 -11.14 25.12 -0.70
N GLU A 134 -11.47 26.37 -1.05
CA GLU A 134 -10.55 27.27 -1.77
C GLU A 134 -9.23 27.47 -1.02
N LYS A 135 -9.30 27.63 0.31
CA LYS A 135 -8.11 27.72 1.17
C LYS A 135 -7.28 26.44 1.10
N LEU A 136 -7.91 25.27 1.22
CA LEU A 136 -7.23 23.98 1.15
C LEU A 136 -6.57 23.74 -0.22
N ILE A 137 -7.23 24.11 -1.32
CA ILE A 137 -6.67 24.04 -2.68
C ILE A 137 -5.46 24.96 -2.83
N GLY A 138 -5.54 26.17 -2.28
CA GLY A 138 -4.42 27.10 -2.24
C GLY A 138 -3.21 26.56 -1.46
N GLU A 139 -3.44 25.94 -0.31
CA GLU A 139 -2.40 25.29 0.49
C GLU A 139 -1.80 24.06 -0.22
N MET A 140 -2.66 23.22 -0.81
CA MET A 140 -2.25 22.06 -1.60
C MET A 140 -1.33 22.49 -2.76
N SER A 141 -1.73 23.52 -3.51
CA SER A 141 -0.98 24.03 -4.65
C SER A 141 0.41 24.55 -4.25
N LYS A 142 0.51 25.24 -3.11
CA LYS A 142 1.78 25.72 -2.55
C LYS A 142 2.70 24.57 -2.14
N LYS A 143 2.16 23.57 -1.42
CA LYS A 143 2.92 22.38 -1.00
C LYS A 143 3.40 21.57 -2.21
N PHE A 144 2.54 21.41 -3.21
CA PHE A 144 2.89 20.73 -4.45
C PHE A 144 4.01 21.47 -5.19
N SER A 145 3.89 22.78 -5.41
CA SER A 145 4.93 23.58 -6.06
C SER A 145 6.28 23.48 -5.33
N SER A 146 6.26 23.60 -4.00
CA SER A 146 7.47 23.43 -3.17
C SER A 146 8.11 22.05 -3.32
N CYS A 147 7.28 21.00 -3.36
CA CYS A 147 7.74 19.61 -3.55
C CYS A 147 8.37 19.41 -4.93
N VAL A 148 7.70 19.85 -5.99
CA VAL A 148 8.21 19.73 -7.37
C VAL A 148 9.54 20.47 -7.53
N THR A 149 9.64 21.69 -6.98
CA THR A 149 10.89 22.46 -6.99
C THR A 149 11.99 21.79 -6.18
N TYR A 150 11.66 21.16 -5.05
CA TYR A 150 12.64 20.39 -4.25
C TYR A 150 13.28 19.25 -5.05
N PHE A 151 12.50 18.59 -5.92
CA PHE A 151 13.01 17.55 -6.83
C PHE A 151 13.60 18.10 -8.14
N GLY A 152 13.73 19.43 -8.26
CA GLY A 152 14.34 20.10 -9.41
C GLY A 152 13.49 20.07 -10.67
N GLU A 153 12.17 19.91 -10.54
CA GLU A 153 11.23 19.96 -11.66
C GLU A 153 10.54 21.33 -11.78
N ASP A 154 9.97 21.61 -12.95
CA ASP A 154 9.24 22.85 -13.22
C ASP A 154 7.84 22.79 -12.61
N SER A 155 7.64 23.54 -11.52
CA SER A 155 6.36 23.58 -10.78
C SER A 155 5.16 24.11 -11.57
N ILE A 156 5.39 24.78 -12.71
CA ILE A 156 4.34 25.28 -13.59
C ILE A 156 3.89 24.17 -14.56
N LYS A 157 4.83 23.35 -15.03
CA LYS A 157 4.55 22.28 -16.00
C LYS A 157 4.17 20.96 -15.36
N ALA A 158 4.60 20.72 -14.12
CA ALA A 158 4.31 19.49 -13.42
C ALA A 158 2.83 19.39 -13.06
N SER A 159 2.18 18.32 -13.50
CA SER A 159 0.87 17.93 -13.01
C SER A 159 1.02 16.89 -11.88
N PRO A 160 0.16 16.92 -10.84
CA PRO A 160 0.28 16.00 -9.72
C PRO A 160 0.21 14.52 -10.11
N ASP A 161 -0.68 14.17 -11.03
CA ASP A 161 -0.86 12.82 -11.57
C ASP A 161 0.42 12.29 -12.22
N VAL A 162 1.07 13.10 -13.04
CA VAL A 162 2.33 12.73 -13.69
C VAL A 162 3.47 12.67 -12.67
N PHE A 163 3.64 13.72 -11.86
CA PHE A 163 4.72 13.82 -10.88
C PHE A 163 4.69 12.66 -9.88
N PHE A 164 3.56 12.46 -9.20
CA PHE A 164 3.38 11.37 -8.23
C PHE A 164 3.32 10.00 -8.91
N GLY A 165 2.87 9.91 -10.16
CA GLY A 165 2.89 8.70 -10.97
C GLY A 165 4.30 8.11 -11.15
N HIS A 166 5.35 8.92 -11.13
CA HIS A 166 6.71 8.41 -11.12
C HIS A 166 7.06 7.70 -9.80
N PHE A 167 6.67 8.27 -8.66
CA PHE A 167 6.88 7.65 -7.36
C PHE A 167 6.08 6.36 -7.21
N CYS A 168 4.86 6.29 -7.75
CA CYS A 168 4.09 5.05 -7.81
C CYS A 168 4.88 3.94 -8.52
N LYS A 169 5.42 4.23 -9.71
CA LYS A 169 6.23 3.28 -10.47
C LYS A 169 7.47 2.84 -9.70
N LEU A 170 8.19 3.79 -9.10
CA LEU A 170 9.36 3.49 -8.27
C LEU A 170 9.00 2.59 -7.08
N LEU A 171 7.94 2.91 -6.35
CA LEU A 171 7.51 2.11 -5.19
C LEU A 171 7.06 0.72 -5.60
N THR A 172 6.34 0.58 -6.71
CA THR A 172 5.99 -0.73 -7.25
C THR A 172 7.24 -1.56 -7.56
N GLN A 173 8.19 -0.99 -8.32
CA GLN A 173 9.45 -1.66 -8.64
C GLN A 173 10.28 -1.98 -7.40
N PHE A 174 10.29 -1.10 -6.40
CA PHE A 174 10.99 -1.29 -5.15
C PHE A 174 10.42 -2.47 -4.36
N ASN A 175 9.10 -2.57 -4.25
CA ASN A 175 8.43 -3.68 -3.56
C ASN A 175 8.60 -5.02 -4.31
N GLU A 176 8.54 -5.00 -5.64
CA GLU A 176 8.83 -6.17 -6.47
C GLU A 176 10.26 -6.68 -6.23
N CYS A 177 11.24 -5.77 -6.23
CA CYS A 177 12.63 -6.13 -5.95
C CYS A 177 12.82 -6.63 -4.51
N GLN A 178 12.15 -6.04 -3.52
CA GLN A 178 12.17 -6.55 -2.14
C GLN A 178 11.64 -7.97 -2.05
N THR A 179 10.50 -8.24 -2.69
CA THR A 179 9.88 -9.57 -2.74
C THR A 179 10.81 -10.58 -3.41
N PHE A 180 11.35 -10.22 -4.57
CA PHE A 180 12.33 -11.04 -5.30
C PHE A 180 13.55 -11.39 -4.43
N LEU A 181 14.12 -10.40 -3.74
CA LEU A 181 15.29 -10.62 -2.88
C LEU A 181 14.97 -11.51 -1.67
N TRP A 182 13.77 -11.39 -1.12
CA TRP A 182 13.30 -12.25 -0.03
C TRP A 182 13.17 -13.72 -0.50
N GLU A 183 12.51 -13.95 -1.63
CA GLU A 183 12.39 -15.29 -2.24
C GLU A 183 13.75 -15.89 -2.56
N LEU A 184 14.67 -15.07 -3.11
CA LEU A 184 16.02 -15.51 -3.44
C LEU A 184 16.81 -15.94 -2.19
N ARG A 185 16.65 -15.21 -1.09
CA ARG A 185 17.27 -15.54 0.20
C ARG A 185 16.71 -16.86 0.75
N GLU A 186 15.40 -17.05 0.69
CA GLU A 186 14.74 -18.27 1.15
C GLU A 186 15.15 -19.49 0.32
N GLU A 187 15.25 -19.33 -1.01
CA GLU A 187 15.78 -20.34 -1.94
C GLU A 187 17.20 -20.75 -1.58
N GLU A 188 18.08 -19.78 -1.35
CA GLU A 188 19.47 -20.04 -0.98
C GLU A 188 19.57 -20.80 0.35
N GLU A 189 18.75 -20.44 1.34
CA GLU A 189 18.69 -21.16 2.62
C GLU A 189 18.19 -22.60 2.47
N ARG A 190 17.16 -22.81 1.65
CA ARG A 190 16.60 -24.14 1.39
C ARG A 190 17.60 -25.02 0.65
N GLN A 191 18.33 -24.50 -0.34
CA GLN A 191 19.39 -25.22 -1.04
C GLN A 191 20.54 -25.59 -0.10
N LYS A 192 20.95 -24.68 0.81
CA LYS A 192 21.95 -24.96 1.85
C LYS A 192 21.50 -26.10 2.76
N ARG A 193 20.25 -26.09 3.24
CA ARG A 193 19.68 -27.16 4.09
C ARG A 193 19.68 -28.52 3.37
N GLN A 194 19.25 -28.56 2.11
CA GLN A 194 19.24 -29.81 1.33
C GLN A 194 20.66 -30.35 1.09
N THR A 195 21.61 -29.48 0.77
CA THR A 195 23.01 -29.87 0.55
C THR A 195 23.63 -30.44 1.82
N ILE A 196 23.39 -29.80 2.98
CA ILE A 196 23.84 -30.29 4.28
C ILE A 196 23.24 -31.68 4.55
N ALA A 197 21.93 -31.86 4.39
CA ALA A 197 21.25 -33.14 4.60
C ALA A 197 21.81 -34.26 3.69
N LYS A 198 21.97 -34.00 2.38
CA LYS A 198 22.57 -34.95 1.43
C LYS A 198 24.00 -35.33 1.83
N SER A 199 24.83 -34.35 2.21
CA SER A 199 26.21 -34.59 2.62
C SER A 199 26.31 -35.34 3.95
N PHE A 200 25.36 -35.12 4.87
CA PHE A 200 25.26 -35.82 6.16
C PHE A 200 24.88 -37.29 5.95
N PHE A 201 23.86 -37.57 5.15
CA PHE A 201 23.47 -38.93 4.77
C PHE A 201 24.60 -39.69 4.05
N ALA A 202 25.29 -39.03 3.11
CA ALA A 202 26.43 -39.63 2.42
C ALA A 202 27.59 -39.99 3.38
N LYS A 203 27.85 -39.17 4.41
CA LYS A 203 28.84 -39.48 5.46
C LYS A 203 28.39 -40.61 6.40
N LYS A 204 27.10 -40.69 6.76
CA LYS A 204 26.55 -41.73 7.64
C LYS A 204 26.59 -43.12 6.99
N ILE A 205 26.27 -43.21 5.69
CA ILE A 205 26.39 -44.46 4.91
C ILE A 205 27.84 -44.93 4.83
N ARG A 206 28.81 -44.01 4.67
CA ARG A 206 30.25 -44.34 4.61
C ARG A 206 30.87 -44.70 5.95
N ARG A 207 30.29 -44.25 7.07
CA ARG A 207 30.77 -44.51 8.43
C ARG A 207 30.08 -45.66 9.15
N SER A 208 29.02 -46.24 8.56
CA SER A 208 28.47 -47.50 9.07
C SER A 208 29.54 -48.57 8.89
N PRO A 209 30.11 -49.12 9.98
CA PRO A 209 31.03 -50.24 9.85
C PRO A 209 30.26 -51.35 9.14
N ARG A 210 30.89 -52.02 8.18
CA ARG A 210 30.59 -53.43 7.90
C ARG A 210 30.89 -54.21 9.19
N SER A 211 30.04 -54.07 10.21
CA SER A 211 30.06 -54.92 11.37
C SER A 211 29.44 -56.23 10.91
N GLY A 212 30.31 -57.13 10.43
CA GLY A 212 29.96 -58.52 10.30
C GLY A 212 29.47 -59.01 11.64
N LEU A 213 28.23 -59.49 11.70
CA LEU A 213 27.77 -60.30 12.80
C LEU A 213 27.28 -61.63 12.21
N ASN A 214 28.17 -62.61 12.36
CA ASN A 214 27.84 -64.02 12.38
C ASN A 214 26.90 -64.26 13.57
N GLY A 215 25.73 -64.84 13.37
CA GLY A 215 24.78 -65.11 14.45
C GLY A 215 23.60 -65.93 13.97
N ASN A 216 23.61 -67.22 14.30
CA ASN A 216 22.51 -68.16 14.15
C ASN A 216 21.20 -67.56 14.67
N GLY A 217 20.16 -67.55 13.84
CA GLY A 217 18.81 -67.18 14.20
C GLY A 217 17.84 -67.85 13.24
N SER A 218 17.40 -69.06 13.61
CA SER A 218 16.26 -69.74 13.02
C SER A 218 14.99 -68.93 13.27
N GLY A 219 14.43 -68.34 12.22
CA GLY A 219 13.16 -67.64 12.24
C GLY A 219 12.63 -67.51 10.81
N ALA A 220 11.67 -68.36 10.46
CA ALA A 220 11.02 -68.37 9.17
C ALA A 220 10.29 -67.05 8.92
N ALA A 221 10.71 -66.32 7.89
CA ALA A 221 9.90 -65.29 7.24
C ALA A 221 10.15 -65.38 5.74
N SER A 222 9.11 -65.80 5.02
CA SER A 222 9.04 -65.87 3.57
C SER A 222 9.15 -64.44 3.00
N GLY A 223 10.27 -64.14 2.36
CA GLY A 223 10.51 -62.85 1.70
C GLY A 223 11.93 -62.81 1.17
N ASN A 224 12.08 -62.65 -0.15
CA ASN A 224 13.36 -62.79 -0.85
C ASN A 224 14.45 -61.83 -0.28
N PRO A 225 15.51 -62.31 0.41
CA PRO A 225 16.43 -61.47 1.19
C PRO A 225 17.43 -60.64 0.37
N ARG A 226 17.27 -60.59 -0.97
CA ARG A 226 18.26 -60.07 -1.91
C ARG A 226 17.95 -58.69 -2.49
N ASP A 227 16.84 -58.04 -2.13
CA ASP A 227 16.60 -56.65 -2.55
C ASP A 227 17.21 -55.67 -1.53
N PRO A 228 18.30 -54.96 -1.87
CA PRO A 228 18.94 -53.98 -0.98
C PRO A 228 17.96 -52.88 -0.57
N ARG A 229 17.02 -52.55 -1.46
CA ARG A 229 16.04 -51.46 -1.25
C ARG A 229 15.05 -51.78 -0.14
N ASN A 230 14.70 -53.06 0.03
CA ASN A 230 13.73 -53.45 1.05
C ASN A 230 14.36 -53.44 2.46
N ARG A 231 15.64 -53.84 2.58
CA ARG A 231 16.38 -53.71 3.84
C ARG A 231 16.62 -52.27 4.25
N ASP A 232 16.85 -51.39 3.27
CA ASP A 232 17.05 -49.97 3.54
C ASP A 232 15.73 -49.27 3.89
N PHE A 233 14.60 -49.75 3.35
CA PHE A 233 13.26 -49.29 3.72
C PHE A 233 12.85 -49.75 5.12
N GLU A 234 13.04 -51.03 5.47
CA GLU A 234 12.74 -51.54 6.83
C GLU A 234 13.58 -50.86 7.90
N LYS A 235 14.87 -50.59 7.64
CA LYS A 235 15.73 -49.81 8.55
C LYS A 235 15.27 -48.35 8.71
N LEU A 236 14.70 -47.77 7.66
CA LEU A 236 14.13 -46.43 7.71
C LEU A 236 12.86 -46.41 8.57
N ILE A 237 12.01 -47.43 8.43
CA ILE A 237 10.82 -47.62 9.26
C ILE A 237 11.22 -47.78 10.73
N ASP A 238 12.19 -48.64 11.04
CA ASP A 238 12.68 -48.86 12.41
C ASP A 238 13.27 -47.58 13.03
N ALA A 239 13.99 -46.76 12.26
CA ALA A 239 14.57 -45.50 12.73
C ALA A 239 13.53 -44.40 13.01
N ILE A 240 12.42 -44.41 12.26
CA ILE A 240 11.27 -43.51 12.48
C ILE A 240 10.46 -43.98 13.69
N GLN A 241 10.25 -45.29 13.82
CA GLN A 241 9.42 -45.90 14.86
C GLN A 241 10.12 -45.94 16.23
N SER A 242 11.44 -46.08 16.25
CA SER A 242 12.27 -45.95 17.47
C SER A 242 12.45 -44.50 17.94
N GLY A 243 12.05 -43.52 17.13
CA GLY A 243 12.24 -42.10 17.44
C GLY A 243 13.70 -41.64 17.45
N ASP A 244 14.64 -42.52 17.08
CA ASP A 244 16.09 -42.26 17.09
C ASP A 244 16.46 -41.15 16.10
N ILE A 245 15.65 -40.96 15.05
CA ILE A 245 15.78 -39.89 14.06
C ILE A 245 15.54 -38.49 14.67
N PHE A 246 14.86 -38.39 15.80
CA PHE A 246 14.56 -37.14 16.52
C PHE A 246 15.40 -36.96 17.80
N SER A 247 16.20 -37.96 18.18
CA SER A 247 16.99 -37.94 19.42
C SER A 247 18.09 -36.86 19.40
N GLU A 248 18.66 -36.54 18.24
CA GLU A 248 19.74 -35.57 18.10
C GLU A 248 19.24 -34.12 18.29
N ASP A 249 18.00 -33.82 17.87
CA ASP A 249 17.35 -32.52 18.12
C ASP A 249 16.94 -32.33 19.59
N LEU A 250 16.51 -33.40 20.26
CA LEU A 250 16.27 -33.37 21.71
C LEU A 250 17.56 -33.19 22.52
N THR A 251 18.69 -33.71 22.03
CA THR A 251 19.99 -33.53 22.69
C THR A 251 20.46 -32.08 22.59
N ARG A 252 20.27 -31.44 21.43
CA ARG A 252 20.56 -30.01 21.22
C ARG A 252 19.67 -29.11 22.09
N LEU A 253 18.38 -29.41 22.17
CA LEU A 253 17.44 -28.69 23.05
C LEU A 253 17.77 -28.88 24.54
N ARG A 254 18.37 -30.02 24.94
CA ARG A 254 18.80 -30.27 26.32
C ARG A 254 20.13 -29.60 26.68
N THR A 255 20.98 -29.31 25.70
CA THR A 255 22.26 -28.61 25.92
C THR A 255 22.13 -27.09 26.01
N SER A 256 21.09 -26.48 25.44
CA SER A 256 20.86 -25.03 25.50
C SER A 256 20.39 -24.51 26.86
N PHE A 257 19.93 -25.39 27.78
CA PHE A 257 19.53 -25.02 29.15
C PHE A 257 20.58 -25.27 30.23
N ARG A 258 21.81 -25.73 29.89
CA ARG A 258 22.89 -25.85 30.88
C ARG A 258 23.69 -24.56 30.98
N ILE A 259 23.32 -23.72 31.96
CA ILE A 259 24.13 -22.59 32.43
C ILE A 259 25.50 -23.12 32.90
N PRO A 260 26.64 -22.60 32.38
CA PRO A 260 27.96 -23.06 32.82
C PRO A 260 28.23 -22.65 34.28
N LYS A 261 28.65 -23.60 35.13
CA LYS A 261 29.17 -23.29 36.48
C LYS A 261 30.53 -22.58 36.37
N ARG A 262 30.61 -21.38 36.96
CA ARG A 262 31.85 -20.59 37.14
C ARG A 262 32.95 -21.44 37.78
N LYS A 263 34.11 -21.55 37.12
CA LYS A 263 35.31 -22.20 37.69
C LYS A 263 35.88 -21.35 38.82
N SER A 264 36.08 -21.95 40.00
CA SER A 264 36.76 -21.33 41.13
C SER A 264 38.24 -21.12 40.83
N ILE A 265 38.71 -19.89 40.96
CA ILE A 265 40.13 -19.54 40.96
C ILE A 265 40.79 -20.19 42.17
N ARG A 266 41.75 -21.10 41.96
CA ARG A 266 42.67 -21.55 43.00
C ARG A 266 43.84 -20.58 43.05
N ARG A 267 44.01 -19.92 44.21
CA ARG A 267 45.22 -19.16 44.54
C ARG A 267 46.33 -20.12 44.96
N SER A 268 47.53 -19.89 44.44
CA SER A 268 48.81 -20.20 45.08
C SER A 268 49.74 -19.06 44.75
#